data_AF-A0A7S2J8G8-F1
#
_entry.id   AF-A0A7S2J8G8-F1
#
_cell.length_a   1.000
_cell.length_b   1.000
_cell.length_c   1.000
_cell.angle_alpha   90.00
_cell.angle_beta   90.00
_cell.angle_gamma   90.00
#
_symmetry.space_group_name_H-M   'P 1'
#
loop_
_entity.id
_entity.type
_entity.pdbx_description
1 polymer ?
#
loop_
_entity_poly.entity_id
_entity_poly.type
_entity_poly.pdbx_seq_one_letter_code
_entity_poly.pdbx_strand_id
1 'polypeptide(L)'
;VCQQGSGILSQQRLRTHELLAGGTLGLKIESPERQQVSFRQALVLNRFQLAFKIALALNSKELWNAMGRRCLECLDISWAKKAYRQAMAPGMVLYLERLQTVEDKQLLSGHVAGLFGRFNKARDYFLKSCCPEAALDMHCDFQQWDQALSLAQTLAPHQLPAIYLKSAMQLESKGDFQQALAHFEQALRDCDPGSREHLAQCQAGVARTCIRLGDLQ
;
A
#
# COMPACT_ATOMS: atom_id res chain seq x y z
N VAL A 1 -9.26 34.87 20.33
CA VAL A 1 -8.93 36.04 21.18
C VAL A 1 -10.19 36.43 21.88
N CYS A 2 -10.19 36.48 23.21
CA CYS A 2 -11.37 36.82 24.00
C CYS A 2 -11.13 38.17 24.67
N GLN A 3 -12.00 39.14 24.42
CA GLN A 3 -11.92 40.45 25.06
C GLN A 3 -12.35 40.31 26.53
N GLN A 4 -11.48 40.68 27.46
CA GLN A 4 -11.82 40.74 28.87
C GLN A 4 -12.59 42.04 29.17
N GLY A 5 -13.32 42.10 30.29
CA GLY A 5 -14.11 43.28 30.69
C GLY A 5 -13.31 44.58 30.86
N SER A 6 -11.98 44.49 30.89
CA SER A 6 -11.03 45.61 30.90
C SER A 6 -10.68 46.17 29.52
N GLY A 7 -11.23 45.61 28.43
CA GLY A 7 -10.87 45.97 27.06
C GLY A 7 -9.57 45.32 26.55
N ILE A 8 -8.87 44.56 27.40
CA ILE A 8 -7.65 43.83 27.04
C ILE A 8 -8.02 42.54 26.30
N LEU A 9 -7.34 42.29 25.18
CA LEU A 9 -7.48 41.07 24.41
C LEU A 9 -6.68 39.95 25.08
N SER A 10 -7.37 38.92 25.57
CA SER A 10 -6.74 37.70 26.09
C SER A 10 -6.55 36.67 24.97
N GLN A 11 -5.33 36.14 24.86
CA GLN A 11 -5.01 35.06 23.93
C GLN A 11 -4.84 33.76 24.70
N GLN A 12 -5.84 32.88 24.62
CA GLN A 12 -5.69 31.50 25.07
C GLN A 12 -5.13 30.66 23.93
N ARG A 13 -3.97 30.05 24.15
CA ARG A 13 -3.36 29.11 23.22
C ARG A 13 -3.63 27.70 23.72
N LEU A 14 -4.15 26.85 22.84
CA LEU A 14 -4.35 25.44 23.16
C LEU A 14 -3.00 24.78 23.42
N ARG A 15 -2.95 23.82 24.35
CA ARG A 15 -1.73 23.05 24.69
C ARG A 15 -1.08 22.41 23.47
N THR A 16 -1.88 22.04 22.46
CA THR A 16 -1.42 21.47 21.18
C THR A 16 -0.62 22.46 20.31
N HIS A 17 -0.71 23.76 20.58
CA HIS A 17 -0.07 24.83 19.81
C HIS A 17 0.99 25.60 20.62
N GLU A 18 1.06 25.37 21.94
CA GLU A 18 1.87 26.13 22.89
C GLU A 18 3.36 26.08 22.56
N LEU A 19 3.90 24.88 22.29
CA LEU A 19 5.31 24.67 21.98
C LEU A 19 5.67 25.04 20.54
N LEU A 20 4.68 25.24 19.67
CA LEU A 20 4.90 25.61 18.26
C LEU A 20 4.93 27.13 18.04
N ALA A 21 4.72 27.92 19.08
CA ALA A 21 4.56 29.37 18.99
C ALA A 21 5.88 30.13 18.83
N GLY A 22 7.01 29.55 19.25
CA GLY A 22 8.33 30.17 19.16
C GLY A 22 8.97 30.16 17.77
N GLY A 23 8.27 29.61 16.76
CA GLY A 23 8.80 29.47 15.41
C GLY A 23 10.07 28.60 15.35
N THR A 24 10.78 28.65 14.23
CA THR A 24 12.00 27.85 14.01
C THR A 24 13.23 28.36 14.77
N LEU A 25 13.18 29.56 15.35
CA LEU A 25 14.28 30.12 16.14
C LEU A 25 14.44 29.42 17.51
N GLY A 26 13.36 28.90 18.09
CA GLY A 26 13.41 28.16 19.36
C GLY A 26 14.12 26.80 19.28
N LEU A 27 14.21 26.21 18.09
CA LEU A 27 14.71 24.85 17.91
C LEU A 27 16.19 24.67 18.29
N LYS A 28 17.02 25.72 18.22
CA LYS A 28 18.44 25.63 18.55
C LYS A 28 18.74 25.66 20.06
N ILE A 29 17.78 26.10 20.87
CA ILE A 29 17.96 26.36 22.31
C ILE A 29 17.19 25.34 23.16
N GLU A 30 16.22 24.64 22.57
CA GLU A 30 15.38 23.67 23.27
C GLU A 30 16.09 22.32 23.53
N SER A 31 15.80 21.72 24.69
CA SER A 31 16.23 20.36 25.01
C SER A 31 15.65 19.34 24.02
N PRO A 32 16.36 18.22 23.77
CA PRO A 32 15.89 17.20 22.82
C PRO A 32 14.52 16.62 23.19
N GLU A 33 14.21 16.52 24.49
CA GLU A 33 12.89 16.10 24.98
C GLU A 33 11.77 17.05 24.54
N ARG A 34 11.99 18.37 24.67
CA ARG A 34 11.01 19.38 24.22
C ARG A 34 10.83 19.32 22.71
N GLN A 35 11.92 19.17 21.96
CA GLN A 35 11.86 19.01 20.50
C GLN A 35 11.03 17.78 20.09
N GLN A 36 11.13 16.65 20.80
CA GLN A 36 10.29 15.48 20.53
C GLN A 36 8.80 15.75 20.77
N VAL A 37 8.45 16.50 21.83
CA VAL A 37 7.04 16.88 22.08
C VAL A 37 6.55 17.82 20.97
N SER A 38 7.34 18.83 20.60
CA SER A 38 7.05 19.75 19.50
C SER A 38 6.89 19.01 18.17
N PHE A 39 7.71 18.00 17.90
CA PHE A 39 7.59 17.14 16.73
C PHE A 39 6.25 16.40 16.71
N ARG A 40 5.87 15.75 17.81
CA ARG A 40 4.58 15.04 17.92
C ARG A 40 3.40 15.99 17.70
N GLN A 41 3.43 17.19 18.29
CA GLN A 41 2.41 18.21 18.07
C GLN A 41 2.34 18.64 16.60
N ALA A 42 3.49 18.88 15.96
CA ALA A 42 3.56 19.24 14.55
C ALA A 42 2.98 18.15 13.64
N LEU A 43 3.21 16.87 13.94
CA LEU A 43 2.63 15.74 13.20
C LEU A 43 1.12 15.66 13.33
N VAL A 44 0.58 15.80 14.55
CA VAL A 44 -0.87 15.76 14.78
C VAL A 44 -1.57 16.90 14.02
N LEU A 45 -0.93 18.07 13.95
CA LEU A 45 -1.43 19.23 13.22
C LEU A 45 -1.08 19.23 11.72
N ASN A 46 -0.51 18.15 11.20
CA ASN A 46 -0.05 18.01 9.80
C ASN A 46 0.87 19.15 9.32
N ARG A 47 1.63 19.77 10.24
CA ARG A 47 2.62 20.80 9.92
C ARG A 47 3.93 20.15 9.47
N PHE A 48 3.88 19.44 8.34
CA PHE A 48 4.99 18.58 7.86
C PHE A 48 6.30 19.34 7.66
N GLN A 49 6.26 20.57 7.19
CA GLN A 49 7.46 21.41 7.06
C GLN A 49 8.17 21.63 8.41
N LEU A 50 7.41 21.90 9.47
CA LEU A 50 7.97 22.11 10.80
C LEU A 50 8.46 20.78 11.39
N ALA A 51 7.65 19.72 11.27
CA ALA A 51 8.03 18.38 11.70
C ALA A 51 9.34 17.91 11.03
N PHE A 52 9.51 18.19 9.73
CA PHE A 52 10.73 17.87 8.99
C PHE A 52 11.95 18.60 9.53
N LYS A 53 11.84 19.91 9.83
CA LYS A 53 12.94 20.69 10.40
C LYS A 53 13.36 20.17 11.77
N ILE A 54 12.39 19.79 12.60
CA ILE A 54 12.66 19.21 13.93
C ILE A 54 13.30 17.82 13.78
N ALA A 55 12.79 16.99 12.89
CA ALA A 55 13.35 15.66 12.62
C ALA A 55 14.76 15.72 12.04
N LEU A 56 15.10 16.73 11.23
CA LEU A 56 16.48 16.97 10.79
C LEU A 56 17.43 17.27 11.96
N ALA A 57 16.98 18.04 12.95
CA ALA A 57 17.79 18.39 14.12
C ALA A 57 18.04 17.17 15.04
N LEU A 58 17.01 16.33 15.20
CA LEU A 58 17.08 15.12 16.05
C LEU A 58 17.69 13.90 15.32
N ASN A 59 17.62 13.88 14.00
CA ASN A 59 18.16 12.85 13.10
C ASN A 59 17.91 11.38 13.53
N SER A 60 16.69 11.07 13.97
CA SER A 60 16.29 9.72 14.38
C SER A 60 15.44 9.04 13.30
N LYS A 61 15.77 7.77 13.02
CA LYS A 61 15.02 6.93 12.06
C LYS A 61 13.57 6.73 12.49
N GLU A 62 13.32 6.61 13.79
CA GLU A 62 11.99 6.46 14.38
C GLU A 62 11.12 7.67 14.07
N LEU A 63 11.68 8.89 14.17
CA LEU A 63 10.96 10.13 13.85
C LEU A 63 10.65 10.21 12.36
N TRP A 64 11.60 9.85 11.49
CA TRP A 64 11.36 9.81 10.05
C TRP A 64 10.27 8.81 9.67
N ASN A 65 10.26 7.63 10.29
CA ASN A 65 9.21 6.64 10.09
C ASN A 65 7.85 7.13 10.59
N ALA A 66 7.80 7.80 11.75
CA ALA A 66 6.56 8.38 12.28
C ALA A 66 6.01 9.49 11.38
N MET A 67 6.88 10.38 10.88
CA MET A 67 6.50 11.41 9.92
C MET A 67 6.00 10.80 8.61
N GLY A 68 6.74 9.83 8.05
CA GLY A 68 6.38 9.14 6.82
C GLY A 68 5.01 8.49 6.93
N ARG A 69 4.76 7.72 8.00
CA ARG A 69 3.46 7.11 8.31
C ARG A 69 2.36 8.15 8.37
N ARG A 70 2.56 9.26 9.09
CA ARG A 70 1.55 10.32 9.20
C ARG A 70 1.24 11.00 7.86
N CYS A 71 2.26 11.23 7.04
CA CYS A 71 2.08 11.78 5.70
C CYS A 71 1.25 10.83 4.82
N LEU A 72 1.51 9.52 4.88
CA LEU A 72 0.71 8.52 4.16
C LEU A 72 -0.75 8.49 4.63
N GLU A 73 -1.01 8.57 5.93
CA GLU A 73 -2.38 8.69 6.46
C GLU A 73 -3.13 9.91 5.92
N CYS A 74 -2.40 10.99 5.62
CA CYS A 74 -2.94 12.21 5.01
C CYS A 74 -2.89 12.18 3.47
N LEU A 75 -2.48 11.06 2.87
CA LEU A 75 -2.26 10.86 1.43
C LEU A 75 -1.25 11.84 0.82
N ASP A 76 -0.35 12.41 1.62
CA ASP A 76 0.71 13.32 1.18
C ASP A 76 1.97 12.52 0.79
N ILE A 77 1.97 12.00 -0.43
CA ILE A 77 3.05 11.17 -0.97
C ILE A 77 4.36 11.95 -1.09
N SER A 78 4.29 13.25 -1.36
CA SER A 78 5.45 14.11 -1.52
C SER A 78 6.24 14.25 -0.21
N TRP A 79 5.55 14.52 0.91
CA TRP A 79 6.20 14.59 2.22
C TRP A 79 6.57 13.21 2.77
N ALA A 80 5.74 12.19 2.53
CA ALA A 80 6.08 10.81 2.90
C ALA A 80 7.40 10.38 2.25
N LYS A 81 7.56 10.61 0.94
CA LYS A 81 8.78 10.30 0.20
C LYS A 81 10.01 11.01 0.78
N LYS A 82 9.90 12.31 1.11
CA LYS A 82 10.98 13.06 1.75
C LYS A 82 11.39 12.45 3.09
N ALA A 83 10.42 12.05 3.92
CA ALA A 83 10.69 11.42 5.21
C ALA A 83 11.38 10.05 5.04
N TYR A 84 10.90 9.20 4.14
CA TYR A 84 11.49 7.87 3.92
C TYR A 84 12.87 7.90 3.26
N ARG A 85 13.19 8.95 2.50
CA ARG A 85 14.57 9.21 2.04
C ARG A 85 15.51 9.43 3.22
N GLN A 86 15.10 10.25 4.19
CA GLN A 86 15.88 10.48 5.41
C GLN A 86 15.93 9.23 6.32
N ALA A 87 14.89 8.40 6.30
CA ALA A 87 14.87 7.12 7.02
C ALA A 87 15.75 6.02 6.39
N MET A 88 16.41 6.29 5.26
CA MET A 88 17.17 5.32 4.45
C MET A 88 16.34 4.08 4.06
N ALA A 89 15.10 4.31 3.62
CA ALA A 89 14.17 3.27 3.19
C ALA A 89 13.94 3.30 1.66
N PRO A 90 14.92 2.87 0.84
CA PRO A 90 14.85 3.02 -0.62
C PRO A 90 13.67 2.28 -1.26
N GLY A 91 13.30 1.09 -0.76
CA GLY A 91 12.13 0.36 -1.24
C GLY A 91 10.83 1.15 -1.10
N MET A 92 10.65 1.86 0.03
CA MET A 92 9.49 2.74 0.23
C MET A 92 9.53 3.94 -0.73
N VAL A 93 10.72 4.51 -0.98
CA VAL A 93 10.87 5.65 -1.89
C VAL A 93 10.49 5.24 -3.32
N LEU A 94 10.98 4.10 -3.81
CA LEU A 94 10.64 3.57 -5.13
C LEU A 94 9.15 3.28 -5.27
N TYR A 95 8.53 2.72 -4.24
CA TYR A 95 7.09 2.48 -4.24
C TYR A 95 6.29 3.78 -4.29
N LEU A 96 6.64 4.76 -3.46
CA LEU A 96 5.97 6.06 -3.41
C LEU A 96 6.17 6.90 -4.68
N GLU A 97 7.26 6.68 -5.42
CA GLU A 97 7.47 7.33 -6.72
C GLU A 97 6.45 6.87 -7.75
N ARG A 98 6.07 5.58 -7.75
CA ARG A 98 5.00 5.06 -8.62
C ARG A 98 3.63 5.64 -8.26
N LEU A 99 3.40 5.93 -6.99
CA LEU A 99 2.13 6.48 -6.50
C LEU A 99 2.03 8.01 -6.65
N GLN A 100 3.12 8.70 -6.96
CA GLN A 100 3.14 10.17 -6.99
C GLN A 100 2.23 10.75 -8.09
N THR A 101 2.01 10.01 -9.18
CA THR A 101 1.16 10.41 -10.31
C THR A 101 -0.29 9.96 -10.16
N VAL A 102 -0.63 9.23 -9.10
CA VAL A 102 -1.99 8.73 -8.88
C VAL A 102 -2.87 9.83 -8.30
N GLU A 103 -3.82 10.30 -9.09
CA GLU A 103 -4.77 11.34 -8.68
C GLU A 103 -6.02 10.78 -7.99
N ASP A 104 -6.40 9.54 -8.32
CA ASP A 104 -7.56 8.89 -7.69
C ASP A 104 -7.28 8.61 -6.20
N LYS A 105 -8.03 9.32 -5.37
CA LYS A 105 -7.97 9.21 -3.91
C LYS A 105 -8.31 7.80 -3.43
N GLN A 106 -9.24 7.09 -4.07
CA GLN A 106 -9.61 5.73 -3.66
C GLN A 106 -8.47 4.76 -3.97
N LEU A 107 -7.91 4.82 -5.18
CA LEU A 107 -6.74 4.02 -5.56
C LEU A 107 -5.56 4.27 -4.60
N LEU A 108 -5.25 5.54 -4.33
CA LEU A 108 -4.18 5.91 -3.41
C LEU A 108 -4.45 5.44 -1.97
N SER A 109 -5.69 5.56 -1.50
CA SER A 109 -6.12 5.06 -0.18
C SER A 109 -6.00 3.54 -0.08
N GLY A 110 -6.27 2.83 -1.18
CA GLY A 110 -6.08 1.39 -1.29
C GLY A 110 -4.62 0.99 -1.09
N HIS A 111 -3.70 1.61 -1.84
CA HIS A 111 -2.27 1.38 -1.69
C HIS A 111 -1.73 1.72 -0.30
N VAL A 112 -2.15 2.85 0.28
CA VAL A 112 -1.77 3.23 1.66
C VAL A 112 -2.32 2.25 2.69
N ALA A 113 -3.57 1.79 2.54
CA ALA A 113 -4.14 0.77 3.41
C ALA A 113 -3.36 -0.55 3.32
N GLY A 114 -2.95 -0.95 2.11
CA GLY A 114 -2.08 -2.11 1.87
C GLY A 114 -0.72 -1.98 2.57
N LEU A 115 -0.06 -0.82 2.49
CA LEU A 115 1.19 -0.53 3.23
C LEU A 115 1.03 -0.65 4.75
N PHE A 116 -0.17 -0.43 5.29
CA PHE A 116 -0.48 -0.60 6.71
C PHE A 116 -1.01 -1.99 7.07
N GLY A 117 -1.04 -2.93 6.14
CA GLY A 117 -1.55 -4.29 6.36
C GLY A 117 -3.08 -4.35 6.51
N ARG A 118 -3.80 -3.30 6.13
CA ARG A 118 -5.27 -3.20 6.28
C ARG A 118 -5.96 -3.69 5.02
N PHE A 119 -5.75 -4.95 4.66
CA PHE A 119 -6.13 -5.50 3.34
C PHE A 119 -7.63 -5.44 3.03
N ASN A 120 -8.50 -5.65 4.03
CA ASN A 120 -9.95 -5.50 3.82
C ASN A 120 -10.32 -4.08 3.37
N LYS A 121 -9.74 -3.06 4.01
CA LYS A 121 -9.94 -1.66 3.62
C LYS A 121 -9.30 -1.37 2.26
N ALA A 122 -8.12 -1.92 2.00
CA ALA A 122 -7.44 -1.77 0.72
C ALA A 122 -8.30 -2.27 -0.43
N ARG A 123 -8.85 -3.48 -0.31
CA ARG A 123 -9.80 -4.05 -1.27
C ARG A 123 -11.01 -3.15 -1.50
N ASP A 124 -11.66 -2.73 -0.42
CA ASP A 124 -12.87 -1.91 -0.53
C ASP A 124 -12.60 -0.56 -1.20
N TYR A 125 -11.39 0.01 -1.01
CA TYR A 125 -10.95 1.20 -1.71
C TYR A 125 -10.63 0.93 -3.18
N PHE A 126 -9.92 -0.15 -3.51
CA PHE A 126 -9.63 -0.52 -4.89
C PHE A 126 -10.91 -0.75 -5.70
N LEU A 127 -11.88 -1.49 -5.15
CA LEU A 127 -13.17 -1.73 -5.82
C LEU A 127 -13.99 -0.45 -6.09
N LYS A 128 -13.77 0.62 -5.31
CA LYS A 128 -14.41 1.94 -5.49
C LYS A 128 -13.60 2.91 -6.34
N SER A 129 -12.40 2.50 -6.77
CA SER A 129 -11.47 3.33 -7.51
C SER A 129 -11.72 3.24 -9.02
N CYS A 130 -11.01 4.06 -9.79
CA CYS A 130 -10.98 3.94 -11.25
C CYS A 130 -10.28 2.66 -11.75
N CYS A 131 -9.57 1.94 -10.87
CA CYS A 131 -8.82 0.72 -11.20
C CYS A 131 -9.21 -0.43 -10.26
N PRO A 132 -10.42 -1.01 -10.40
CA PRO A 132 -10.88 -2.11 -9.55
C PRO A 132 -10.06 -3.39 -9.70
N GLU A 133 -9.35 -3.56 -10.83
CA GLU A 133 -8.40 -4.66 -11.07
C GLU A 133 -7.27 -4.72 -10.01
N ALA A 134 -6.93 -3.60 -9.36
CA ALA A 134 -5.96 -3.62 -8.26
C ALA A 134 -6.42 -4.47 -7.06
N ALA A 135 -7.73 -4.67 -6.87
CA ALA A 135 -8.26 -5.59 -5.87
C ALA A 135 -8.00 -7.05 -6.27
N LEU A 136 -8.11 -7.35 -7.56
CA LEU A 136 -7.82 -8.67 -8.12
C LEU A 136 -6.34 -9.01 -7.95
N ASP A 137 -5.45 -8.10 -8.35
CA ASP A 137 -4.00 -8.25 -8.17
C ASP A 137 -3.64 -8.53 -6.71
N MET A 138 -4.27 -7.82 -5.77
CA MET A 138 -4.05 -8.03 -4.35
C MET A 138 -4.44 -9.45 -3.88
N HIS A 139 -5.55 -10.00 -4.39
CA HIS A 139 -5.95 -11.38 -4.08
C HIS A 139 -5.00 -12.41 -4.71
N CYS A 140 -4.50 -12.15 -5.92
CA CYS A 140 -3.47 -12.98 -6.55
C CYS A 140 -2.15 -12.97 -5.76
N ASP A 141 -1.71 -11.81 -5.28
CA ASP A 141 -0.49 -11.67 -4.46
C ASP A 141 -0.59 -12.46 -3.15
N PHE A 142 -1.79 -12.52 -2.54
CA PHE A 142 -2.07 -13.35 -1.37
C PHE A 142 -2.45 -14.80 -1.67
N GLN A 143 -2.44 -15.20 -2.95
CA GLN A 143 -2.76 -16.56 -3.39
C GLN A 143 -4.19 -16.99 -2.96
N GLN A 144 -5.09 -16.02 -2.86
CA GLN A 144 -6.51 -16.23 -2.52
C GLN A 144 -7.30 -16.52 -3.80
N TRP A 145 -7.02 -17.66 -4.43
CA TRP A 145 -7.45 -17.97 -5.80
C TRP A 145 -8.97 -17.97 -5.99
N ASP A 146 -9.76 -18.46 -5.04
CA ASP A 146 -11.23 -18.46 -5.16
C ASP A 146 -11.81 -17.03 -5.26
N GLN A 147 -11.24 -16.11 -4.47
CA GLN A 147 -11.64 -14.71 -4.46
C GLN A 147 -11.10 -13.99 -5.70
N ALA A 148 -9.88 -14.33 -6.13
CA ALA A 148 -9.31 -13.79 -7.36
C ALA A 148 -10.12 -14.23 -8.60
N LEU A 149 -10.46 -15.50 -8.73
CA LEU A 149 -11.22 -16.03 -9.87
C LEU A 149 -12.63 -15.45 -9.92
N SER A 150 -13.33 -15.34 -8.78
CA SER A 150 -14.67 -14.73 -8.75
C SER A 150 -14.65 -13.23 -9.14
N LEU A 151 -13.63 -12.49 -8.71
CA LEU A 151 -13.44 -11.10 -9.13
C LEU A 151 -13.04 -11.00 -10.60
N ALA A 152 -12.13 -11.85 -11.09
CA ALA A 152 -11.67 -11.84 -12.46
C ALA A 152 -12.81 -12.11 -13.46
N GLN A 153 -13.76 -12.99 -13.13
CA GLN A 153 -14.94 -13.25 -13.97
C GLN A 153 -15.78 -11.99 -14.24
N THR A 154 -15.81 -11.05 -13.29
CA THR A 154 -16.62 -9.83 -13.40
C THR A 154 -15.83 -8.62 -13.87
N LEU A 155 -14.57 -8.48 -13.42
CA LEU A 155 -13.74 -7.30 -13.66
C LEU A 155 -12.84 -7.45 -14.89
N ALA A 156 -12.23 -8.63 -15.07
CA ALA A 156 -11.16 -8.84 -16.05
C ALA A 156 -11.19 -10.28 -16.61
N PRO A 157 -12.23 -10.67 -17.37
CA PRO A 157 -12.37 -12.04 -17.88
C PRO A 157 -11.21 -12.43 -18.81
N HIS A 158 -10.61 -11.46 -19.50
CA HIS A 158 -9.44 -11.66 -20.36
C HIS A 158 -8.19 -12.14 -19.59
N GLN A 159 -8.12 -11.92 -18.27
CA GLN A 159 -6.99 -12.34 -17.44
C GLN A 159 -7.21 -13.72 -16.80
N LEU A 160 -8.42 -14.27 -16.89
CA LEU A 160 -8.77 -15.57 -16.29
C LEU A 160 -7.80 -16.70 -16.66
N PRO A 161 -7.42 -16.90 -17.95
CA PRO A 161 -6.51 -18.00 -18.30
C PRO A 161 -5.17 -17.89 -17.59
N ALA A 162 -4.63 -16.67 -17.51
CA ALA A 162 -3.36 -16.40 -16.82
C ALA A 162 -3.47 -16.64 -15.31
N ILE A 163 -4.60 -16.31 -14.69
CA ILE A 163 -4.83 -16.54 -13.26
C ILE A 163 -5.02 -18.03 -12.98
N TYR A 164 -5.79 -18.75 -13.80
CA TYR A 164 -5.95 -20.20 -13.72
C TYR A 164 -4.59 -20.89 -13.83
N LEU A 165 -3.76 -20.50 -14.80
CA LEU A 165 -2.41 -21.06 -14.95
C LEU A 165 -1.54 -20.86 -13.71
N LYS A 166 -1.48 -19.65 -13.15
CA LYS A 166 -0.73 -19.36 -11.92
C LYS A 166 -1.23 -20.19 -10.74
N SER A 167 -2.55 -20.29 -10.59
CA SER A 167 -3.17 -21.08 -9.52
C SER A 167 -2.87 -22.58 -9.67
N ALA A 168 -2.89 -23.10 -10.90
CA ALA A 168 -2.61 -24.49 -11.22
C ALA A 168 -1.15 -24.85 -10.90
N MET A 169 -0.20 -24.00 -11.32
CA MET A 169 1.22 -24.16 -10.98
C MET A 169 1.45 -24.18 -9.47
N GLN A 170 0.74 -23.34 -8.72
CA GLN A 170 0.87 -23.33 -7.27
C GLN A 170 0.29 -24.61 -6.64
N LEU A 171 -0.89 -25.06 -7.06
CA LEU A 171 -1.49 -26.31 -6.58
C LEU A 171 -0.61 -27.53 -6.91
N GLU A 172 -0.03 -27.56 -8.12
CA GLU A 172 0.96 -28.56 -8.54
C GLU A 172 2.16 -28.57 -7.58
N SER A 173 2.69 -27.40 -7.21
CA SER A 173 3.81 -27.29 -6.26
C SER A 173 3.47 -27.73 -4.84
N LYS A 174 2.19 -27.63 -4.44
CA LYS A 174 1.69 -28.11 -3.14
C LYS A 174 1.43 -29.62 -3.13
N GLY A 175 1.36 -30.26 -4.29
CA GLY A 175 1.04 -31.68 -4.45
C GLY A 175 -0.46 -31.97 -4.66
N ASP A 176 -1.30 -30.94 -4.76
CA ASP A 176 -2.74 -31.08 -5.01
C ASP A 176 -3.00 -31.27 -6.52
N PHE A 177 -2.54 -32.40 -7.06
CA PHE A 177 -2.53 -32.64 -8.51
C PHE A 177 -3.93 -32.69 -9.14
N GLN A 178 -4.96 -33.14 -8.39
CA GLN A 178 -6.34 -33.19 -8.87
C GLN A 178 -6.90 -31.79 -9.17
N GLN A 179 -6.75 -30.85 -8.23
CA GLN A 179 -7.21 -29.47 -8.44
C GLN A 179 -6.31 -28.75 -9.44
N ALA A 180 -5.00 -29.00 -9.41
CA ALA A 180 -4.07 -28.44 -10.39
C ALA A 180 -4.48 -28.79 -11.82
N LEU A 181 -4.81 -30.06 -12.09
CA LEU A 181 -5.27 -30.52 -13.40
C LEU A 181 -6.53 -29.76 -13.85
N ALA A 182 -7.54 -29.65 -12.99
CA ALA A 182 -8.77 -28.92 -13.31
C ALA A 182 -8.51 -27.45 -13.68
N HIS A 183 -7.61 -26.78 -12.96
CA HIS A 183 -7.23 -25.40 -13.26
C HIS A 183 -6.39 -25.27 -14.54
N PHE A 184 -5.50 -26.23 -14.84
CA PHE A 184 -4.76 -26.25 -16.12
C PHE A 184 -5.70 -26.46 -17.31
N GLU A 185 -6.70 -27.34 -17.17
CA GLU A 185 -7.72 -27.54 -18.21
C GLU A 185 -8.58 -26.30 -18.42
N GLN A 186 -8.99 -25.61 -17.35
CA GLN A 186 -9.70 -24.34 -17.45
C GLN A 186 -8.84 -23.27 -18.14
N ALA A 187 -7.57 -23.16 -17.77
CA ALA A 187 -6.63 -22.26 -18.45
C ALA A 187 -6.51 -22.56 -19.96
N LEU A 188 -6.52 -23.84 -20.37
CA LEU A 188 -6.48 -24.24 -21.77
C LEU A 188 -7.75 -23.88 -22.54
N ARG A 189 -8.92 -24.07 -21.93
CA ARG A 189 -10.22 -23.80 -22.57
C ARG A 189 -10.39 -22.34 -22.94
N ASP A 190 -9.98 -21.45 -22.03
CA ASP A 190 -10.16 -20.01 -22.19
C ASP A 190 -8.92 -19.32 -22.80
N CYS A 191 -7.90 -20.09 -23.21
CA CYS A 191 -6.66 -19.56 -23.76
C CYS A 191 -6.85 -18.93 -25.16
N ASP A 192 -6.29 -17.73 -25.35
CA ASP A 192 -6.16 -17.14 -26.68
C ASP A 192 -5.20 -17.97 -27.57
N PRO A 193 -5.61 -18.36 -28.79
CA PRO A 193 -4.78 -19.18 -29.69
C PRO A 193 -3.45 -18.55 -30.10
N GLY A 194 -3.32 -17.22 -29.98
CA GLY A 194 -2.08 -16.49 -30.28
C GLY A 194 -0.97 -16.68 -29.24
N SER A 195 -1.33 -17.09 -28.02
CA SER A 195 -0.41 -17.17 -26.87
C SER A 195 0.28 -18.53 -26.79
N ARG A 196 1.21 -18.80 -27.72
CA ARG A 196 1.93 -20.09 -27.82
C ARG A 196 2.63 -20.50 -26.53
N GLU A 197 3.22 -19.55 -25.81
CA GLU A 197 3.92 -19.84 -24.56
C GLU A 197 2.95 -20.27 -23.44
N HIS A 198 1.82 -19.56 -23.31
CA HIS A 198 0.77 -19.91 -22.35
C HIS A 198 0.22 -21.31 -22.65
N LEU A 199 -0.10 -21.59 -23.92
CA LEU A 199 -0.56 -22.90 -24.37
C LEU A 199 0.45 -24.00 -24.02
N ALA A 200 1.74 -23.79 -24.29
CA ALA A 200 2.79 -24.75 -23.99
C ALA A 200 2.91 -25.01 -22.47
N GLN A 201 2.83 -23.97 -21.65
CA GLN A 201 2.89 -24.08 -20.19
C GLN A 201 1.70 -24.88 -19.65
N CYS A 202 0.49 -24.60 -20.13
CA CYS A 202 -0.71 -25.32 -19.72
C CYS A 202 -0.67 -26.80 -20.16
N GLN A 203 -0.31 -27.09 -21.42
CA GLN A 203 -0.18 -28.46 -21.93
C GLN A 203 0.87 -29.26 -21.16
N ALA A 204 2.02 -28.65 -20.87
CA ALA A 204 3.06 -29.28 -20.06
C ALA A 204 2.58 -29.54 -18.62
N GLY A 205 1.81 -28.62 -18.03
CA GLY A 205 1.19 -28.78 -16.72
C GLY A 205 0.20 -29.95 -16.66
N VAL A 206 -0.71 -30.02 -17.64
CA VAL A 206 -1.64 -31.16 -17.80
C VAL A 206 -0.88 -32.47 -17.91
N ALA A 207 0.10 -32.57 -18.83
CA ALA A 207 0.86 -33.82 -19.00
C ALA A 207 1.57 -34.27 -17.71
N ARG A 208 2.22 -33.35 -16.99
CA ARG A 208 2.89 -33.68 -15.71
C ARG A 208 1.90 -34.14 -14.63
N THR A 209 0.79 -33.42 -14.48
CA THR A 209 -0.23 -33.73 -13.46
C THR A 209 -0.95 -35.05 -13.77
N CYS A 210 -1.28 -35.33 -15.03
CA CYS A 210 -1.81 -36.62 -15.48
C CYS A 210 -0.88 -37.79 -15.15
N ILE A 211 0.43 -37.67 -15.44
CA ILE A 211 1.42 -38.70 -15.08
C ILE A 211 1.45 -38.94 -13.56
N ARG A 212 1.35 -37.88 -12.75
CA ARG A 212 1.32 -37.99 -11.28
C ARG A 212 0.06 -38.64 -10.74
N LEU A 213 -1.07 -38.41 -11.40
CA LEU A 213 -2.36 -38.99 -11.05
C LEU A 213 -2.53 -40.44 -11.56
N GLY A 214 -1.66 -40.88 -12.47
CA GLY A 214 -1.76 -42.19 -13.11
C GLY A 214 -2.80 -42.26 -14.23
N ASP A 215 -3.36 -41.11 -14.63
CA ASP A 215 -4.25 -40.99 -15.79
C ASP A 215 -3.39 -40.87 -17.05
N LEU A 216 -3.08 -42.02 -17.65
CA LEU A 216 -2.49 -42.12 -18.99
C LEU A 216 -3.63 -42.38 -19.99
N GLN A 217 -4.37 -41.32 -20.35
CA GLN A 217 -5.34 -41.36 -21.45
C GLN A 217 -4.71 -40.89 -22.76
#